data_AF-A0A3C1UMD7-F1
#
_entry.id   AF-A0A3C1UMD7-F1
#
_cell.length_a   1.000
_cell.length_b   1.000
_cell.length_c   1.000
_cell.angle_alpha   90.00
_cell.angle_beta   90.00
_cell.angle_gamma   90.00
#
_symmetry.space_group_name_H-M   'P 1'
#
loop_
_entity.id
_entity.type
_entity.pdbx_description
1 polymer ?
#
loop_
_entity_poly.entity_id
_entity_poly.type
_entity_poly.pdbx_seq_one_letter_code
_entity_poly.pdbx_strand_id
1 'polypeptide(L)'
;TAKQAGGGGQVAPAQRVTDFLKGAVSSTLPKTSYFPGTESVDLNELLPAEITRRLKQGFTLFGNQMPGYITDSAILIGFETRTSSPVRIPRDPDSLEHPMVKGLYPCGEGAGYAGGIVSAALDGLRCAQAIKNA
;
A
#
# COMPACT_ATOMS: atom_id res chain seq x y z
N THR A 1 12.88 4.89 10.37
CA THR A 1 11.80 4.07 9.76
C THR A 1 10.44 4.63 10.13
N ALA A 2 9.36 4.25 9.45
CA ALA A 2 8.00 4.73 9.77
C ALA A 2 7.64 4.54 11.25
N LYS A 3 7.95 3.36 11.80
CA LYS A 3 7.77 3.05 13.24
C LYS A 3 8.49 4.03 14.15
N GLN A 4 9.76 4.34 13.86
CA GLN A 4 10.54 5.27 14.67
C GLN A 4 10.00 6.71 14.56
N ALA A 5 9.64 7.13 13.35
CA ALA A 5 9.06 8.45 13.11
C ALA A 5 7.71 8.63 13.81
N GLY A 6 6.93 7.55 13.96
CA GLY A 6 5.70 7.55 14.76
C GLY A 6 5.91 7.56 16.28
N GLY A 7 7.15 7.67 16.79
CA GLY A 7 7.42 7.60 18.23
C GLY A 7 7.57 6.17 18.78
N GLY A 8 7.63 5.16 17.92
CA GLY A 8 7.70 3.74 18.29
C GLY A 8 6.33 3.05 18.30
N GLY A 9 6.31 1.80 18.78
CA GLY A 9 5.06 1.02 18.84
C GLY A 9 4.38 0.83 17.48
N GLN A 10 3.08 1.13 17.43
CA GLN A 10 2.23 1.08 16.23
C GLN A 10 1.66 2.47 15.86
N VAL A 11 2.11 3.54 16.52
CA VAL A 11 1.68 4.90 16.16
C VAL A 11 2.21 5.22 14.76
N ALA A 12 1.36 5.78 13.90
CA ALA A 12 1.73 6.08 12.51
C ALA A 12 2.23 7.53 12.36
N PRO A 13 3.31 7.79 11.61
CA PRO A 13 3.65 9.15 11.20
C PRO A 13 2.53 9.71 10.31
N ALA A 14 2.13 10.95 10.54
CA ALA A 14 1.05 11.59 9.81
C ALA A 14 1.28 13.09 9.63
N GLN A 15 0.58 13.67 8.66
CA GLN A 15 0.68 15.08 8.31
C GLN A 15 -0.61 15.53 7.62
N ARG A 16 -1.05 16.78 7.84
CA ARG A 16 -2.15 17.35 7.05
C ARG A 16 -1.71 17.46 5.59
N VAL A 17 -2.62 17.19 4.65
CA VAL A 17 -2.28 17.25 3.22
C VAL A 17 -1.84 18.65 2.81
N THR A 18 -2.47 19.70 3.37
CA THR A 18 -2.13 21.10 3.11
C THR A 18 -0.71 21.44 3.56
N ASP A 19 -0.26 20.90 4.69
CA ASP A 19 1.09 21.12 5.23
C ASP A 19 2.13 20.26 4.50
N PHE A 20 1.79 19.01 4.14
CA PHE A 20 2.62 18.16 3.28
C PHE A 20 2.95 18.84 1.96
N LEU A 21 1.96 19.44 1.29
CA LEU A 21 2.15 20.19 0.04
C LEU A 21 3.13 21.35 0.22
N LYS A 22 3.02 22.09 1.34
CA LYS A 22 3.90 23.21 1.70
C LYS A 22 5.29 22.79 2.18
N GLY A 23 5.49 21.51 2.55
CA GLY A 23 6.74 21.05 3.16
C GLY A 23 6.90 21.55 4.60
N ALA A 24 5.82 21.57 5.37
CA ALA A 24 5.81 22.03 6.75
C ALA A 24 5.24 20.94 7.68
N VAL A 25 5.77 20.81 8.89
CA VAL A 25 5.20 19.91 9.91
C VAL A 25 3.85 20.47 10.38
N SER A 26 2.84 19.60 10.53
CA SER A 26 1.53 20.02 11.05
C SER A 26 1.59 20.34 12.54
N SER A 27 1.05 21.47 12.95
CA SER A 27 0.98 21.85 14.39
C SER A 27 0.00 20.99 15.18
N THR A 28 -1.04 20.48 14.52
CA THR A 28 -2.06 19.59 15.10
C THR A 28 -2.56 18.64 14.02
N LEU A 29 -3.03 17.45 14.44
CA LEU A 29 -3.64 16.48 13.52
C LEU A 29 -5.14 16.31 13.83
N PRO A 30 -6.01 16.21 12.80
CA PRO A 30 -7.40 15.82 12.99
C PRO A 30 -7.55 14.43 13.62
N LYS A 31 -8.72 14.13 14.23
CA LYS A 31 -9.05 12.77 14.68
C LYS A 31 -9.13 11.82 13.48
N THR A 32 -8.67 10.59 13.67
CA THR A 32 -8.63 9.57 12.61
C THR A 32 -9.29 8.27 13.07
N SER A 33 -9.62 7.41 12.12
CA SER A 33 -10.07 6.03 12.40
C SER A 33 -8.92 5.09 12.74
N TYR A 34 -7.66 5.52 12.59
CA TYR A 34 -6.50 4.69 12.88
C TYR A 34 -6.29 4.60 14.40
N PHE A 35 -6.79 3.50 14.98
CA PHE A 35 -6.88 3.29 16.41
C PHE A 35 -5.55 3.44 17.19
N PRO A 36 -4.39 2.94 16.69
CA PRO A 36 -3.12 3.10 17.41
C PRO A 36 -2.69 4.55 17.59
N GLY A 37 -3.27 5.49 16.84
CA GLY A 37 -2.95 6.91 16.92
C GLY A 37 -1.91 7.36 15.89
N THR A 38 -1.70 8.67 15.82
CA THR A 38 -0.85 9.31 14.82
C THR A 38 0.08 10.34 15.44
N GLU A 39 1.30 10.43 14.93
CA GLU A 39 2.31 11.41 15.35
C GLU A 39 2.59 12.40 14.22
N SER A 40 2.67 13.69 14.55
CA SER A 40 2.88 14.73 13.53
C SER A 40 4.35 14.80 13.12
N VAL A 41 4.64 14.53 11.85
CA VAL A 41 6.01 14.55 11.31
C VAL A 41 6.02 15.12 9.90
N ASP A 42 7.20 15.48 9.39
CA ASP A 42 7.34 15.82 7.98
C ASP A 42 7.50 14.56 7.13
N LEU A 43 6.44 14.16 6.41
CA LEU A 43 6.48 13.01 5.52
C LEU A 43 7.36 13.26 4.29
N ASN A 44 7.68 14.53 3.98
CA ASN A 44 8.59 14.87 2.88
C ASN A 44 10.01 14.31 3.11
N GLU A 45 10.44 14.21 4.37
CA GLU A 45 11.76 13.70 4.76
C GLU A 45 11.81 12.17 4.87
N LEU A 46 10.66 11.52 5.05
CA LEU A 46 10.58 10.07 5.25
C LEU A 46 10.46 9.28 3.95
N LEU A 47 9.97 9.90 2.89
CA LEU A 47 9.82 9.29 1.58
C LEU A 47 10.96 9.70 0.64
N PRO A 48 11.36 8.84 -0.30
CA PRO A 48 12.23 9.24 -1.40
C PRO A 48 11.68 10.47 -2.13
N ALA A 49 12.55 11.43 -2.45
CA ALA A 49 12.15 12.73 -3.01
C ALA A 49 11.26 12.61 -4.27
N GLU A 50 11.50 11.60 -5.10
CA GLU A 50 10.71 11.34 -6.31
C GLU A 50 9.28 10.89 -6.00
N ILE A 51 9.08 10.09 -4.95
CA ILE A 51 7.74 9.67 -4.49
C ILE A 51 7.01 10.88 -3.92
N THR A 52 7.66 11.65 -3.04
CA THR A 52 7.12 12.88 -2.47
C THR A 52 6.66 13.85 -3.56
N ARG A 53 7.52 14.11 -4.56
CA ARG A 53 7.22 15.00 -5.69
C ARG A 53 5.98 14.54 -6.47
N ARG A 54 5.88 13.24 -6.78
CA ARG A 54 4.72 12.68 -7.50
C ARG A 54 3.44 12.73 -6.68
N LEU A 55 3.51 12.46 -5.38
CA LEU A 55 2.36 12.59 -4.48
C LEU A 55 1.83 14.02 -4.44
N LYS A 56 2.72 15.03 -4.32
CA LYS A 56 2.30 16.43 -4.37
C LYS A 56 1.58 16.77 -5.67
N GLN A 57 2.13 16.35 -6.81
CA GLN A 57 1.49 16.54 -8.11
C GLN A 57 0.10 15.88 -8.18
N GLY A 58 -0.01 14.64 -7.68
CA GLY A 58 -1.28 13.92 -7.62
C GLY A 58 -2.33 14.62 -6.76
N PHE A 59 -1.97 15.07 -5.55
CA PHE A 59 -2.88 15.81 -4.68
C PHE A 59 -3.31 17.16 -5.27
N THR A 60 -2.40 17.89 -5.91
CA THR A 60 -2.75 19.13 -6.62
C THR A 60 -3.73 18.86 -7.76
N LEU A 61 -3.52 17.80 -8.54
CA LEU A 61 -4.44 17.39 -9.60
C LEU A 61 -5.83 17.06 -9.04
N PHE A 62 -5.90 16.24 -7.98
CA PHE A 62 -7.17 15.88 -7.36
C PHE A 62 -7.88 17.09 -6.77
N GLY A 63 -7.16 18.01 -6.12
CA GLY A 63 -7.76 19.26 -5.62
C GLY A 63 -8.41 20.10 -6.70
N ASN A 64 -7.82 20.13 -7.91
CA ASN A 64 -8.37 20.85 -9.06
C ASN A 64 -9.57 20.13 -9.71
N GLN A 65 -9.54 18.79 -9.75
CA GLN A 65 -10.61 17.99 -10.39
C GLN A 65 -11.80 17.75 -9.46
N MET A 66 -11.56 17.71 -8.16
CA MET A 66 -12.55 17.38 -7.13
C MET A 66 -12.52 18.46 -6.05
N PRO A 67 -13.29 19.56 -6.21
CA PRO A 67 -13.39 20.61 -5.21
C PRO A 67 -13.78 20.02 -3.84
N GLY A 68 -13.02 20.37 -2.80
CA GLY A 68 -13.21 19.82 -1.45
C GLY A 68 -12.46 18.51 -1.17
N TYR A 69 -11.71 17.97 -2.13
CA TYR A 69 -10.85 16.80 -1.89
C TYR A 69 -9.68 17.12 -0.96
N ILE A 70 -9.11 18.33 -1.06
CA ILE A 70 -8.08 18.85 -0.15
C ILE A 70 -8.71 19.87 0.77
N THR A 71 -8.68 19.59 2.07
CA THR A 71 -9.16 20.47 3.15
C THR A 71 -8.13 20.50 4.27
N ASP A 72 -8.30 21.43 5.22
CA ASP A 72 -7.46 21.43 6.43
C ASP A 72 -7.68 20.19 7.29
N SER A 73 -8.81 19.48 7.15
CA SER A 73 -9.07 18.22 7.84
C SER A 73 -8.51 16.98 7.12
N ALA A 74 -7.99 17.13 5.89
CA ALA A 74 -7.40 16.03 5.14
C ALA A 74 -6.03 15.66 5.73
N ILE A 75 -5.82 14.36 5.98
CA ILE A 75 -4.62 13.83 6.63
C ILE A 75 -4.02 12.68 5.83
N LEU A 76 -2.69 12.65 5.75
CA LEU A 76 -1.88 11.52 5.27
C LEU A 76 -1.42 10.71 6.48
N ILE A 77 -1.59 9.39 6.45
CA ILE A 77 -1.28 8.50 7.58
C ILE A 77 -0.40 7.36 7.08
N GLY A 78 0.79 7.23 7.67
CA GLY A 78 1.70 6.11 7.43
C GLY A 78 2.07 5.89 5.97
N PHE A 79 2.47 4.66 5.65
CA PHE A 79 2.81 4.24 4.29
C PHE A 79 2.14 2.92 3.96
N GLU A 80 1.32 2.91 2.91
CA GLU A 80 0.70 1.71 2.37
C GLU A 80 1.73 0.96 1.52
N THR A 81 2.41 -0.03 2.12
CA THR A 81 3.59 -0.68 1.52
C THR A 81 3.31 -2.09 0.99
N ARG A 82 2.11 -2.60 1.20
CA ARG A 82 1.72 -3.99 0.86
C ARG A 82 0.52 -4.02 -0.09
N THR A 83 0.62 -3.25 -1.17
CA THR A 83 -0.44 -3.17 -2.20
C THR A 83 -0.50 -4.40 -3.10
N SER A 84 0.61 -5.11 -3.23
CA SER A 84 0.72 -6.37 -3.97
C SER A 84 1.97 -7.14 -3.50
N SER A 85 2.08 -8.43 -3.82
CA SER A 85 3.29 -9.18 -3.53
C SER A 85 4.51 -8.56 -4.24
N PRO A 86 5.64 -8.37 -3.54
CA PRO A 86 6.88 -7.88 -4.14
C PRO A 86 7.61 -8.97 -4.93
N VAL A 87 7.11 -10.20 -4.91
CA VAL A 87 7.72 -11.36 -5.57
C VAL A 87 6.70 -12.09 -6.44
N ARG A 88 7.21 -12.80 -7.44
CA ARG A 88 6.43 -13.73 -8.24
C ARG A 88 7.10 -15.09 -8.21
N ILE A 89 6.42 -16.07 -7.61
CA ILE A 89 6.92 -17.45 -7.54
C ILE A 89 6.60 -18.12 -8.87
N PRO A 90 7.58 -18.62 -9.64
CA PRO A 90 7.32 -19.09 -10.99
C PRO A 90 6.44 -20.35 -10.96
N ARG A 91 5.51 -20.42 -11.91
CA ARG A 91 4.73 -21.61 -12.21
C ARG A 91 4.48 -21.68 -13.71
N ASP A 92 4.39 -22.89 -14.24
CA ASP A 92 4.04 -23.14 -15.63
C ASP A 92 2.60 -22.66 -15.92
N PRO A 93 2.34 -21.98 -17.05
CA PRO A 93 1.05 -21.34 -17.30
C PRO A 93 -0.11 -22.32 -17.51
N ASP A 94 0.18 -23.55 -17.95
CA ASP A 94 -0.82 -24.55 -18.29
C ASP A 94 -1.09 -25.50 -17.11
N SER A 95 -0.04 -26.11 -16.57
CA SER A 95 -0.12 -27.01 -15.41
C SER A 95 -0.26 -26.28 -14.07
N LEU A 96 0.12 -25.00 -14.00
CA LEU A 96 0.15 -24.19 -12.76
C LEU A 96 1.13 -24.70 -11.68
N GLU A 97 1.96 -25.68 -12.02
CA GLU A 97 2.97 -26.25 -11.13
C GLU A 97 4.30 -25.48 -11.23
N HIS A 98 5.06 -25.44 -10.15
CA HIS A 98 6.40 -24.86 -10.14
C HIS A 98 7.36 -25.70 -11.02
N PRO A 99 8.11 -25.09 -11.95
CA PRO A 99 8.88 -25.82 -12.98
C PRO A 99 9.99 -26.71 -12.41
N MET A 100 10.46 -26.42 -11.19
CA MET A 100 11.54 -27.17 -10.53
C MET A 100 11.09 -27.98 -9.30
N VAL A 101 9.84 -27.83 -8.85
CA VAL A 101 9.37 -28.44 -7.59
C VAL A 101 8.04 -29.11 -7.84
N LYS A 102 8.08 -30.43 -8.03
CA LYS A 102 6.90 -31.25 -8.24
C LYS A 102 6.00 -31.21 -6.99
N GLY A 103 4.70 -31.07 -7.21
CA GLY A 103 3.65 -30.94 -6.21
C GLY A 103 3.45 -29.51 -5.68
N LEU A 104 4.25 -28.53 -6.12
CA LEU A 104 4.12 -27.14 -5.67
C LEU A 104 3.30 -26.30 -6.66
N TYR A 105 2.20 -25.72 -6.20
CA TYR A 105 1.29 -24.88 -7.00
C TYR A 105 1.20 -23.47 -6.39
N PRO A 106 2.09 -22.54 -6.76
CA PRO A 106 2.03 -21.17 -6.26
C PRO A 106 0.73 -20.49 -6.70
N CYS A 107 -0.05 -19.94 -5.76
CA CYS A 107 -1.34 -19.35 -6.06
C CYS A 107 -1.64 -18.09 -5.25
N GLY A 108 -2.61 -17.31 -5.72
CA GLY A 108 -3.11 -16.11 -5.05
C GLY A 108 -2.12 -14.94 -5.06
N GLU A 109 -2.38 -13.97 -4.20
CA GLU A 109 -1.61 -12.72 -4.14
C GLU A 109 -0.19 -12.96 -3.63
N GLY A 110 -0.01 -13.80 -2.62
CA GLY A 110 1.32 -14.10 -2.06
C GLY A 110 2.30 -14.63 -3.11
N ALA A 111 1.83 -15.46 -4.05
CA ALA A 111 2.62 -15.97 -5.16
C ALA A 111 2.76 -14.99 -6.35
N GLY A 112 2.03 -13.86 -6.34
CA GLY A 112 2.07 -12.86 -7.39
C GLY A 112 1.13 -13.13 -8.58
N TYR A 113 0.04 -13.88 -8.39
CA TYR A 113 -0.94 -14.21 -9.45
C TYR A 113 -2.33 -13.61 -9.23
N ALA A 114 -2.52 -12.87 -8.15
CA ALA A 114 -3.75 -12.13 -7.85
C ALA A 114 -3.43 -10.81 -7.13
N GLY A 115 -4.45 -9.96 -6.97
CA GLY A 115 -4.33 -8.65 -6.31
C GLY A 115 -5.60 -8.23 -5.58
N GLY A 116 -6.43 -9.20 -5.18
CA GLY A 116 -7.68 -8.95 -4.49
C GLY A 116 -8.43 -10.24 -4.19
N ILE A 117 -9.50 -10.14 -3.39
CA ILE A 117 -10.24 -11.30 -2.86
C ILE A 117 -10.74 -12.21 -4.00
N VAL A 118 -11.42 -11.62 -4.99
CA VAL A 118 -12.03 -12.37 -6.09
C VAL A 118 -10.98 -13.01 -6.99
N SER A 119 -9.93 -12.27 -7.37
CA SER A 119 -8.88 -12.80 -8.23
C SER A 119 -8.07 -13.90 -7.53
N ALA A 120 -7.82 -13.78 -6.22
CA ALA A 120 -7.14 -14.81 -5.44
C ALA A 120 -7.99 -16.08 -5.33
N ALA A 121 -9.30 -15.94 -5.12
CA ALA A 121 -10.21 -17.09 -5.07
C ALA A 121 -10.28 -17.83 -6.43
N LEU A 122 -10.38 -17.09 -7.53
CA LEU A 122 -10.38 -17.67 -8.88
C LEU A 122 -9.06 -18.37 -9.20
N ASP A 123 -7.92 -17.77 -8.82
CA ASP A 123 -6.60 -18.38 -9.01
C ASP A 123 -6.45 -19.66 -8.17
N GLY A 124 -6.94 -19.66 -6.93
CA GLY A 124 -7.00 -20.84 -6.08
C GLY A 124 -7.84 -21.96 -6.67
N LEU A 125 -9.03 -21.65 -7.20
CA LEU A 125 -9.89 -22.62 -7.90
C LEU A 125 -9.16 -23.25 -9.09
N ARG A 126 -8.47 -22.44 -9.90
CA ARG A 126 -7.69 -22.92 -11.05
C ARG A 126 -6.57 -23.88 -10.61
N CYS A 127 -5.83 -23.53 -9.56
CA CYS A 127 -4.78 -24.39 -9.03
C CYS A 127 -5.35 -25.71 -8.47
N ALA A 128 -6.48 -25.66 -7.76
CA ALA A 128 -7.14 -26.86 -7.27
C ALA A 128 -7.61 -27.78 -8.41
N GLN A 129 -8.12 -27.20 -9.50
CA GLN A 129 -8.53 -27.95 -10.68
C GLN A 129 -7.34 -28.55 -11.44
N ALA A 130 -6.20 -27.84 -11.48
CA ALA A 130 -4.96 -28.36 -12.05
C ALA A 130 -4.41 -29.54 -11.24
N ILE A 131 -4.37 -29.42 -9.91
CA ILE A 131 -3.98 -30.51 -9.00
C ILE A 131 -4.85 -31.75 -9.20
N LYS A 132 -6.16 -31.58 -9.38
CA LYS A 132 -7.09 -32.69 -9.61
C LYS A 132 -6.80 -33.43 -10.93
N ASN A 133 -6.27 -32.73 -11.94
CA ASN A 133 -6.02 -33.26 -13.27
C ASN A 133 -4.56 -33.69 -13.51
N ALA A 134 -3.70 -33.57 -12.49
CA ALA A 134 -2.26 -33.87 -12.55
C ALA A 134 -1.94 -35.36 -12.30
#